data_AF-E6WRI3-F1
#
_entry.id   AF-E6WRI3-F1
#
_cell.length_a   1.000
_cell.length_b   1.000
_cell.length_c   1.000
_cell.angle_alpha   90.00
_cell.angle_beta   90.00
_cell.angle_gamma   90.00
#
_symmetry.space_group_name_H-M   'P 1'
#
loop_
_entity.id
_entity.type
_entity.pdbx_description
1 polymer ?
#
loop_
_entity_poly.entity_id
_entity_poly.type
_entity_poly.pdbx_seq_one_letter_code
_entity_poly.pdbx_strand_id
1 'polypeptide(L)'
;MSAQMPPLLQDAGVPFDLFIQSLTEQLDKAQAAMAIKARLGKLPLTFAVKEVSLDLRAFVQLLDEDVYVRPAGPGESEASSIRLQLTTITKPMIEENAVDFSAEDPKFSLREALGDQINEDERRSLERIGVRTVQQLNELKKQAGTDVIARLSRMPVSRLQQALMRAAAPRVTRVENAADGRDQGRVHLSAPGLRPGLLPLVRAAGVAVPVVAVEEDGVVLAPLATQLGCEAEVDFGDGQVARVELREGRIGQWSAP
;
A
#
# COMPACT_ATOMS: atom_id res chain seq x y z
N MET A 1 -9.98 34.76 -4.05
CA MET A 1 -10.50 35.14 -2.72
C MET A 1 -10.34 33.94 -1.82
N SER A 2 -9.40 34.03 -0.88
CA SER A 2 -9.05 32.95 0.04
C SER A 2 -10.23 32.70 0.97
N ALA A 3 -10.82 31.50 0.91
CA ALA A 3 -11.83 31.10 1.88
C ALA A 3 -11.12 30.99 3.24
N GLN A 4 -11.21 32.05 4.04
CA GLN A 4 -10.80 32.02 5.43
C GLN A 4 -11.68 30.96 6.12
N MET A 5 -11.03 29.94 6.69
CA MET A 5 -11.69 28.90 7.46
C MET A 5 -12.54 29.54 8.58
N PRO A 6 -13.79 29.07 8.78
CA PRO A 6 -14.65 29.52 9.87
C PRO A 6 -13.93 29.49 11.24
N PRO A 7 -14.14 30.48 12.12
CA PRO A 7 -13.45 30.59 13.41
C PRO A 7 -13.68 29.38 14.35
N LEU A 8 -14.73 28.57 14.14
CA LEU A 8 -14.94 27.30 14.85
C LEU A 8 -13.87 26.22 14.52
N LEU A 9 -13.22 26.28 13.35
CA LEU A 9 -12.14 25.36 12.96
C LEU A 9 -10.79 25.72 13.58
N GLN A 10 -10.65 26.92 14.17
CA GLN A 10 -9.43 27.29 14.92
C GLN A 10 -9.43 26.71 16.34
N ASP A 11 -10.60 26.27 16.82
CA ASP A 11 -10.83 25.69 18.15
C ASP A 11 -11.21 24.19 18.07
N ALA A 12 -11.19 23.62 16.87
CA ALA A 12 -11.46 22.21 16.64
C ALA A 12 -10.22 21.41 17.05
N GLY A 13 -10.41 20.44 17.95
CA GLY A 13 -9.36 19.53 18.40
C GLY A 13 -8.64 18.80 17.25
N VAL A 14 -7.61 18.04 17.58
CA VAL A 14 -6.96 17.16 16.60
C VAL A 14 -7.81 15.91 16.38
N PRO A 15 -7.86 15.35 15.16
CA PRO A 15 -8.41 14.01 14.94
C PRO A 15 -7.72 13.01 15.87
N PHE A 16 -8.51 12.19 16.55
CA PHE A 16 -8.02 11.30 17.59
C PHE A 16 -7.03 10.25 17.05
N ASP A 17 -7.27 9.76 15.83
CA ASP A 17 -6.36 8.88 15.11
C ASP A 17 -4.99 9.55 14.87
N LEU A 18 -4.98 10.83 14.47
CA LEU A 18 -3.74 11.61 14.29
C LEU A 18 -2.99 11.76 15.60
N PHE A 19 -3.72 12.02 16.69
CA PHE A 19 -3.15 12.16 18.01
C PHE A 19 -2.46 10.85 18.44
N ILE A 20 -3.15 9.72 18.37
CA ILE A 20 -2.59 8.40 18.71
C ILE A 20 -1.39 8.07 17.81
N GLN A 21 -1.49 8.30 16.50
CA GLN A 21 -0.39 8.06 15.56
C GLN A 21 0.84 8.90 15.89
N SER A 22 0.66 10.19 16.17
CA SER A 22 1.77 11.08 16.53
C SER A 22 2.44 10.67 17.84
N LEU A 23 1.65 10.19 18.81
CA LEU A 23 2.15 9.69 20.09
C LEU A 23 2.97 8.40 19.90
N THR A 24 2.48 7.44 19.10
CA THR A 24 3.22 6.21 18.81
C THR A 24 4.52 6.49 18.06
N GLU A 25 4.51 7.38 17.06
CA GLU A 25 5.74 7.77 16.34
C GLU A 25 6.80 8.41 17.25
N GLN A 26 6.38 9.21 18.24
CA GLN A 26 7.28 9.81 19.21
C GLN A 26 7.89 8.74 20.14
N LEU A 27 7.10 7.77 20.57
CA LEU A 27 7.58 6.65 21.38
C LEU A 27 8.57 5.78 20.60
N ASP A 28 8.29 5.47 19.34
CA ASP A 28 9.19 4.69 18.48
C ASP A 28 10.54 5.41 18.27
N LYS A 29 10.51 6.72 18.00
CA LYS A 29 11.74 7.52 17.89
C LYS A 29 12.55 7.50 19.18
N ALA A 30 11.87 7.58 20.34
CA ALA A 30 12.53 7.49 21.63
C ALA A 30 13.18 6.11 21.83
N GLN A 31 12.49 5.02 21.51
CA GLN A 31 13.03 3.66 21.58
C GLN A 31 14.22 3.44 20.63
N ALA A 32 14.13 3.92 19.38
CA ALA A 32 15.21 3.84 18.41
C ALA A 32 16.48 4.58 18.90
N ALA A 33 16.31 5.79 19.45
CA ALA A 33 17.41 6.55 20.03
C ALA A 33 18.07 5.82 21.21
N MET A 34 17.28 5.12 22.04
CA MET A 34 17.80 4.32 23.15
C MET A 34 18.55 3.09 22.67
N ALA A 35 18.06 2.38 21.65
CA ALA A 35 18.75 1.25 21.05
C ALA A 35 20.12 1.65 20.47
N ILE A 36 20.20 2.84 19.83
CA ILE A 36 21.47 3.40 19.35
C ILE A 36 22.42 3.70 20.50
N LYS A 37 21.93 4.35 21.58
CA LYS A 37 22.73 4.62 22.78
C LYS A 37 23.25 3.34 23.44
N ALA A 38 22.43 2.29 23.48
CA ALA A 38 22.79 0.98 24.00
C ALA A 38 23.91 0.32 23.18
N ARG A 39 23.81 0.38 21.85
CA ARG A 39 24.77 -0.27 20.93
C ARG A 39 26.10 0.48 20.79
N LEU A 40 26.08 1.82 20.87
CA LEU A 40 27.28 2.66 20.75
C LEU A 40 28.06 2.84 22.08
N GLY A 41 27.62 2.18 23.16
CA GLY A 41 28.48 1.72 24.26
C GLY A 41 29.10 2.76 25.20
N LYS A 42 28.78 4.06 25.10
CA LYS A 42 29.40 5.11 25.95
C LYS A 42 28.44 6.10 26.60
N LEU A 43 27.13 5.97 26.37
CA LEU A 43 26.13 6.88 26.94
C LEU A 43 25.32 6.14 28.00
N PRO A 44 25.20 6.67 29.23
CA PRO A 44 24.42 6.02 30.28
C PRO A 44 22.94 5.93 29.87
N LEU A 45 22.41 4.71 29.85
CA LEU A 45 20.97 4.45 29.72
C LEU A 45 20.34 4.61 31.09
N THR A 46 19.95 5.84 31.43
CA THR A 46 19.36 6.15 32.74
C THR A 46 17.88 5.80 32.84
N PHE A 47 17.20 5.53 31.71
CA PHE A 47 15.77 5.26 31.67
C PHE A 47 15.43 4.15 30.67
N ALA A 48 14.45 3.30 31.02
CA ALA A 48 13.83 2.30 30.15
C ALA A 48 12.31 2.57 30.10
N VAL A 49 11.75 2.87 28.93
CA VAL A 49 10.30 3.07 28.78
C VAL A 49 9.65 1.71 28.56
N LYS A 50 9.03 1.14 29.59
CA LYS A 50 8.32 -0.16 29.52
C LYS A 50 6.83 0.03 29.24
N GLU A 51 6.23 1.05 29.87
CA GLU A 51 4.81 1.35 29.82
C GLU A 51 4.61 2.85 29.99
N VAL A 52 3.66 3.42 29.24
CA VAL A 52 3.28 4.83 29.34
C VAL A 52 1.80 4.92 29.66
N SER A 53 1.49 5.49 30.82
CA SER A 53 0.12 5.86 31.20
C SER A 53 -0.03 7.37 31.11
N LEU A 54 -0.99 7.83 30.32
CA LEU A 54 -1.30 9.24 30.14
C LEU A 54 -2.76 9.48 30.54
N ASP A 55 -2.98 10.33 31.53
CA ASP A 55 -4.30 10.84 31.90
C ASP A 55 -4.44 12.27 31.35
N LEU A 56 -5.22 12.42 30.28
CA LEU A 56 -5.46 13.69 29.60
C LEU A 56 -6.86 14.22 29.93
N ARG A 57 -6.95 15.50 30.31
CA ARG A 57 -8.23 16.22 30.34
C ARG A 57 -8.49 16.83 28.98
N ALA A 58 -9.56 16.42 28.32
CA ALA A 58 -9.89 16.83 26.97
C ALA A 58 -11.39 16.84 26.68
N PHE A 59 -11.79 17.64 25.71
CA PHE A 59 -13.11 17.59 25.10
C PHE A 59 -13.08 16.63 23.92
N VAL A 60 -14.06 15.74 23.86
CA VAL A 60 -14.23 14.78 22.77
C VAL A 60 -15.48 15.16 21.99
N GLN A 61 -15.35 15.27 20.68
CA GLN A 61 -16.46 15.57 19.78
C GLN A 61 -16.50 14.54 18.65
N LEU A 62 -17.70 14.14 18.25
CA LEU A 62 -17.92 13.29 17.08
C LEU A 62 -18.46 14.18 15.96
N LEU A 63 -17.79 14.18 14.81
CA LEU A 63 -18.18 14.92 13.62
C LEU A 63 -18.05 14.01 12.40
N ASP A 64 -19.12 13.79 11.65
CA ASP A 64 -19.12 13.01 10.41
C ASP A 64 -18.42 11.64 10.52
N GLU A 65 -18.69 10.93 11.62
CA GLU A 65 -18.08 9.64 12.04
C GLU A 65 -16.64 9.71 12.60
N ASP A 66 -15.99 10.86 12.55
CA ASP A 66 -14.64 11.06 13.06
C ASP A 66 -14.64 11.62 14.49
N VAL A 67 -13.72 11.10 15.31
CA VAL A 67 -13.54 11.54 16.70
C VAL A 67 -12.46 12.61 16.77
N TYR A 68 -12.80 13.77 17.32
CA TYR A 68 -11.89 14.89 17.55
C TYR A 68 -11.64 15.07 19.04
N VAL A 69 -10.39 15.39 19.38
CA VAL A 69 -9.94 15.59 20.77
C VAL A 69 -9.23 16.93 20.91
N ARG A 70 -9.72 17.75 21.84
CA ARG A 70 -9.09 19.02 22.22
C ARG A 70 -8.65 18.97 23.69
N PRO A 71 -7.37 19.26 24.02
CA PRO A 71 -6.95 19.40 25.41
C PRO A 71 -7.71 20.51 26.13
N ALA A 72 -8.05 20.29 27.40
CA ALA A 72 -8.69 21.29 28.23
C ALA A 72 -7.71 22.42 28.57
N GLY A 73 -8.16 23.66 28.42
CA GLY A 73 -7.44 24.86 28.80
C GLY A 73 -7.60 25.20 30.29
N PRO A 74 -6.83 26.18 30.80
CA PRO A 74 -6.95 26.65 32.18
C PRO A 74 -8.36 27.17 32.48
N GLY A 75 -8.99 26.65 33.53
CA GLY A 75 -10.33 27.07 33.96
C GLY A 75 -11.50 26.31 33.33
N GLU A 76 -11.24 25.40 32.38
CA GLU A 76 -12.28 24.55 31.79
C GLU A 76 -12.56 23.32 32.69
N SER A 77 -13.67 23.36 33.43
CA SER A 77 -14.03 22.32 34.41
C SER A 77 -14.81 21.13 33.86
N GLU A 78 -15.39 21.26 32.66
CA GLU A 78 -16.29 20.26 32.06
C GLU A 78 -15.59 19.25 31.15
N ALA A 79 -14.25 19.25 31.13
CA ALA A 79 -13.49 18.36 30.27
C ALA A 79 -13.61 16.88 30.71
N SER A 80 -13.67 15.98 29.74
CA SER A 80 -13.61 14.54 29.95
C SER A 80 -12.19 14.09 30.31
N SER A 81 -12.06 12.98 31.02
CA SER A 81 -10.77 12.36 31.29
C SER A 81 -10.55 11.18 30.33
N ILE A 82 -9.49 11.24 29.55
CA ILE A 82 -9.05 10.15 28.66
C ILE A 82 -7.84 9.50 29.30
N ARG A 83 -7.94 8.21 29.63
CA ARG A 83 -6.82 7.41 30.11
C ARG A 83 -6.30 6.53 28.98
N LEU A 84 -5.03 6.71 28.63
CA LEU A 84 -4.34 5.93 27.61
C LEU A 84 -3.23 5.12 28.25
N GLN A 85 -3.26 3.81 28.03
CA GLN A 85 -2.19 2.89 28.42
C GLN A 85 -1.55 2.35 27.15
N LEU A 86 -0.31 2.77 26.89
CA LEU A 86 0.48 2.27 25.77
C LEU A 86 1.48 1.25 26.31
N THR A 87 1.32 0.01 25.86
CA THR A 87 2.20 -1.11 26.19
C THR A 87 3.11 -1.43 25.02
N THR A 88 4.31 -1.89 25.32
CA THR A 88 5.25 -2.30 24.28
C THR A 88 4.83 -3.68 23.76
N ILE A 89 4.54 -3.80 22.47
CA ILE A 89 4.26 -5.08 21.82
C ILE A 89 5.56 -5.69 21.31
N THR A 90 5.72 -7.01 21.48
CA THR A 90 6.89 -7.73 20.97
C THR A 90 6.61 -8.29 19.58
N LYS A 91 7.67 -8.54 18.80
CA LYS A 91 7.56 -9.13 17.45
C LYS A 91 6.69 -10.42 17.42
N PRO A 92 6.79 -11.36 18.37
CA PRO A 92 5.88 -12.51 18.44
C PRO A 92 4.40 -12.13 18.58
N MET A 93 4.08 -11.11 19.38
CA MET A 93 2.69 -10.64 19.56
C MET A 93 2.14 -9.98 18.29
N ILE A 94 3.01 -9.34 17.51
CA ILE A 94 2.67 -8.80 16.19
C ILE A 94 2.45 -9.95 15.23
N GLU A 95 3.38 -10.90 15.10
CA GLU A 95 3.28 -12.03 14.17
C GLU A 95 2.07 -12.94 14.46
N GLU A 96 1.65 -13.08 15.72
CA GLU A 96 0.41 -13.79 16.08
C GLU A 96 -0.87 -13.11 15.56
N ASN A 97 -0.84 -11.81 15.27
CA ASN A 97 -2.01 -11.01 14.86
C ASN A 97 -1.84 -10.34 13.49
N ALA A 98 -0.63 -10.35 12.93
CA ALA A 98 -0.31 -9.79 11.64
C ALA A 98 -0.75 -10.79 10.60
N VAL A 99 -1.48 -10.31 9.61
CA VAL A 99 -1.70 -11.11 8.42
C VAL A 99 -0.35 -11.25 7.72
N ASP A 100 0.05 -12.49 7.40
CA ASP A 100 1.34 -12.80 6.81
C ASP A 100 1.53 -12.04 5.49
N PHE A 101 2.22 -10.90 5.55
CA PHE A 101 2.67 -10.18 4.38
C PHE A 101 4.05 -10.68 4.02
N SER A 102 4.09 -11.64 3.09
CA SER A 102 5.34 -12.18 2.56
C SER A 102 6.18 -11.07 1.93
N ALA A 103 7.47 -11.10 2.26
CA ALA A 103 8.47 -10.19 1.70
C ALA A 103 8.94 -10.77 0.37
N GLU A 104 8.66 -10.12 -0.77
CA GLU A 104 9.41 -10.43 -1.99
C GLU A 104 9.40 -9.33 -3.08
N ASP A 105 10.52 -9.37 -3.80
CA ASP A 105 11.09 -8.60 -4.92
C ASP A 105 11.12 -7.04 -4.87
N PRO A 106 12.28 -6.42 -4.52
CA PRO A 106 12.47 -4.96 -4.52
C PRO A 106 12.44 -4.31 -5.91
N LYS A 107 12.29 -5.09 -7.00
CA LYS A 107 12.26 -4.60 -8.38
C LYS A 107 10.99 -3.85 -8.77
N PHE A 108 9.94 -3.87 -7.94
CA PHE A 108 8.63 -3.29 -8.30
C PHE A 108 8.04 -2.47 -7.15
N SER A 109 8.57 -1.26 -7.01
CA SER A 109 8.11 -0.32 -5.99
C SER A 109 6.76 0.30 -6.35
N LEU A 110 5.97 0.73 -5.35
CA LEU A 110 4.76 1.56 -5.57
C LEU A 110 5.05 2.77 -6.45
N ARG A 111 6.27 3.33 -6.38
CA ARG A 111 6.72 4.50 -7.13
C ARG A 111 6.72 4.26 -8.64
N GLU A 112 7.25 3.14 -9.10
CA GLU A 112 7.29 2.80 -10.53
C GLU A 112 5.90 2.43 -11.06
N ALA A 113 5.07 1.83 -10.20
CA ALA A 113 3.74 1.38 -10.54
C ALA A 113 2.71 2.51 -10.66
N LEU A 114 2.81 3.52 -9.81
CA LEU A 114 1.79 4.55 -9.64
C LEU A 114 2.21 5.90 -10.25
N GLY A 115 3.51 6.08 -10.55
CA GLY A 115 4.05 7.22 -11.28
C GLY A 115 3.74 8.57 -10.62
N ASP A 116 3.63 9.62 -11.45
CA ASP A 116 3.43 11.01 -11.01
C ASP A 116 2.00 11.32 -10.49
N GLN A 117 1.10 10.32 -10.42
CA GLN A 117 -0.29 10.53 -10.02
C GLN A 117 -0.57 10.30 -8.52
N ILE A 118 0.39 9.74 -7.79
CA ILE A 118 0.40 9.75 -6.33
C ILE A 118 1.46 10.73 -5.88
N ASN A 119 1.05 11.73 -5.09
CA ASN A 119 2.00 12.67 -4.56
C ASN A 119 2.88 11.99 -3.47
N GLU A 120 4.02 12.58 -3.14
CA GLU A 120 4.93 12.03 -2.15
C GLU A 120 4.28 11.86 -0.75
N ASP A 121 3.28 12.67 -0.43
CA ASP A 121 2.58 12.62 0.86
C ASP A 121 1.60 11.44 0.94
N GLU A 122 0.88 11.15 -0.14
CA GLU A 122 0.00 10.00 -0.31
C GLU A 122 0.82 8.71 -0.31
N ARG A 123 1.98 8.70 -0.98
CA ARG A 123 2.91 7.56 -0.91
C ARG A 123 3.39 7.30 0.51
N ARG A 124 3.86 8.35 1.20
CA ARG A 124 4.28 8.23 2.60
C ARG A 124 3.14 7.75 3.49
N SER A 125 1.91 8.13 3.20
CA SER A 125 0.74 7.68 3.95
C SER A 125 0.47 6.19 3.75
N LEU A 126 0.59 5.68 2.52
CA LEU A 126 0.51 4.23 2.23
C LEU A 126 1.67 3.45 2.86
N GLU A 127 2.90 3.97 2.79
CA GLU A 127 4.09 3.37 3.39
C GLU A 127 3.99 3.30 4.93
N ARG A 128 3.37 4.29 5.57
CA ARG A 128 3.12 4.30 7.02
C ARG A 128 2.15 3.20 7.48
N ILE A 129 1.24 2.79 6.60
CA ILE A 129 0.28 1.70 6.88
C ILE A 129 0.91 0.33 6.57
N GLY A 130 2.18 0.32 6.11
CA GLY A 130 2.91 -0.90 5.77
C GLY A 130 2.79 -1.30 4.30
N VAL A 131 2.13 -0.51 3.46
CA VAL A 131 2.00 -0.79 2.02
C VAL A 131 3.21 -0.20 1.29
N ARG A 132 4.08 -1.06 0.79
CA ARG A 132 5.29 -0.70 0.03
C ARG A 132 5.26 -1.21 -1.41
N THR A 133 4.42 -2.20 -1.70
CA THR A 133 4.25 -2.79 -3.03
C THR A 133 2.80 -2.79 -3.47
N VAL A 134 2.59 -2.96 -4.78
CA VAL A 134 1.26 -3.10 -5.38
C VAL A 134 0.53 -4.36 -4.90
N GLN A 135 1.26 -5.44 -4.71
CA GLN A 135 0.70 -6.70 -4.21
C GLN A 135 0.16 -6.54 -2.79
N GLN A 136 0.92 -5.86 -1.91
CA GLN A 136 0.47 -5.54 -0.56
C GLN A 136 -0.79 -4.67 -0.55
N LEU A 137 -0.90 -3.74 -1.50
CA LEU A 137 -2.09 -2.90 -1.63
C LEU A 137 -3.33 -3.71 -2.04
N ASN A 138 -3.16 -4.65 -2.98
CA ASN A 138 -4.23 -5.56 -3.41
C ASN A 138 -4.64 -6.55 -2.31
N GLU A 139 -3.68 -7.06 -1.56
CA GLU A 139 -3.94 -7.99 -0.46
C GLU A 139 -4.65 -7.30 0.71
N LEU A 140 -4.20 -6.10 1.07
CA LEU A 140 -4.86 -5.27 2.07
C LEU A 140 -6.29 -4.93 1.66
N LYS A 141 -6.56 -4.72 0.35
CA LYS A 141 -7.92 -4.52 -0.17
C LYS A 141 -8.79 -5.76 0.01
N LYS A 142 -8.27 -6.96 -0.28
CA LYS A 142 -9.01 -8.23 -0.10
C LYS A 142 -9.39 -8.44 1.36
N GLN A 143 -8.50 -8.06 2.29
CA GLN A 143 -8.68 -8.33 3.72
C GLN A 143 -9.46 -7.24 4.47
N ALA A 144 -9.14 -5.96 4.24
CA ALA A 144 -9.67 -4.83 5.01
C ALA A 144 -10.72 -4.00 4.27
N GLY A 145 -10.87 -4.19 2.96
CA GLY A 145 -11.77 -3.37 2.13
C GLY A 145 -11.19 -1.98 1.80
N THR A 146 -11.75 -1.34 0.78
CA THR A 146 -11.20 -0.07 0.23
C THR A 146 -11.45 1.13 1.16
N ASP A 147 -12.54 1.12 1.93
CA ASP A 147 -12.92 2.25 2.80
C ASP A 147 -12.02 2.36 4.04
N VAL A 148 -11.59 1.23 4.60
CA VAL A 148 -10.66 1.20 5.74
C VAL A 148 -9.29 1.73 5.32
N ILE A 149 -8.81 1.32 4.13
CA ILE A 149 -7.55 1.83 3.58
C ILE A 149 -7.64 3.33 3.33
N ALA A 150 -8.76 3.82 2.79
CA ALA A 150 -8.98 5.25 2.57
C ALA A 150 -8.92 6.07 3.88
N ARG A 151 -9.54 5.56 4.96
CA ARG A 151 -9.49 6.18 6.29
C ARG A 151 -8.07 6.20 6.85
N LEU A 152 -7.37 5.07 6.81
CA LEU A 152 -6.01 4.96 7.35
C LEU A 152 -4.99 5.77 6.54
N SER A 153 -5.13 5.81 5.21
CA SER A 153 -4.23 6.55 4.29
C SER A 153 -4.61 8.00 4.09
N ARG A 154 -5.78 8.42 4.59
CA ARG A 154 -6.37 9.74 4.33
C ARG A 154 -6.47 10.06 2.85
N MET A 155 -6.62 9.03 2.02
CA MET A 155 -6.77 9.15 0.57
C MET A 155 -8.25 9.03 0.20
N PRO A 156 -8.77 9.87 -0.71
CA PRO A 156 -10.12 9.69 -1.23
C PRO A 156 -10.30 8.30 -1.85
N VAL A 157 -11.43 7.63 -1.56
CA VAL A 157 -11.77 6.29 -2.08
C VAL A 157 -11.68 6.24 -3.60
N SER A 158 -12.12 7.28 -4.30
CA SER A 158 -12.02 7.38 -5.76
C SER A 158 -10.58 7.35 -6.28
N ARG A 159 -9.65 8.03 -5.60
CA ARG A 159 -8.23 7.99 -5.94
C ARG A 159 -7.62 6.63 -5.65
N LEU A 160 -7.97 6.04 -4.51
CA LEU A 160 -7.51 4.70 -4.14
C LEU A 160 -8.00 3.65 -5.14
N GLN A 161 -9.25 3.73 -5.58
CA GLN A 161 -9.81 2.86 -6.62
C GLN A 161 -9.07 3.03 -7.95
N GLN A 162 -8.76 4.26 -8.37
CA GLN A 162 -7.96 4.50 -9.58
C GLN A 162 -6.54 3.93 -9.46
N ALA A 163 -5.90 4.11 -8.30
CA ALA A 163 -4.59 3.53 -8.01
C ALA A 163 -4.64 2.00 -8.07
N LEU A 164 -5.66 1.39 -7.47
CA LEU A 164 -5.90 -0.06 -7.46
C LEU A 164 -6.15 -0.63 -8.87
N MET A 165 -6.97 0.03 -9.68
CA MET A 165 -7.24 -0.40 -11.06
C MET A 165 -5.95 -0.44 -11.90
N ARG A 166 -5.06 0.54 -11.73
CA ARG A 166 -3.76 0.54 -12.41
C ARG A 166 -2.75 -0.43 -11.81
N ALA A 167 -2.80 -0.61 -10.49
CA ALA A 167 -2.05 -1.65 -9.80
C ALA A 167 -2.39 -3.05 -10.35
N ALA A 168 -3.65 -3.28 -10.70
CA ALA A 168 -4.12 -4.52 -11.30
C ALA A 168 -3.71 -4.70 -12.78
N ALA A 169 -3.08 -3.71 -13.42
CA ALA A 169 -2.63 -3.84 -14.80
C ALA A 169 -1.56 -4.93 -14.94
N PRO A 170 -1.63 -5.78 -15.97
CA PRO A 170 -0.70 -6.89 -16.16
C PRO A 170 0.73 -6.40 -16.43
N ARG A 171 1.72 -7.19 -16.01
CA ARG A 171 3.13 -6.79 -16.02
C ARG A 171 4.01 -7.95 -16.43
N VAL A 172 5.01 -7.68 -17.26
CA VAL A 172 6.00 -8.69 -17.62
C VAL A 172 7.06 -8.78 -16.53
N THR A 173 7.03 -9.87 -15.75
CA THR A 173 7.96 -10.11 -14.64
C THR A 173 9.28 -10.68 -15.13
N ARG A 174 9.25 -11.55 -16.13
CA ARG A 174 10.45 -12.22 -16.64
C ARG A 174 10.29 -12.60 -18.11
N VAL A 175 11.37 -12.45 -18.88
CA VAL A 175 11.46 -12.97 -20.25
C VAL A 175 12.61 -13.98 -20.30
N GLU A 176 12.28 -15.23 -20.58
CA GLU A 176 13.24 -16.29 -20.82
C GLU A 176 13.46 -16.40 -22.32
N ASN A 177 14.67 -16.06 -22.77
CA ASN A 177 15.05 -16.29 -24.14
C ASN A 177 15.35 -17.78 -24.34
N ALA A 178 14.95 -18.30 -25.49
CA ALA A 178 15.30 -19.64 -25.93
C ALA A 178 16.83 -19.79 -26.02
N ALA A 179 17.45 -20.32 -24.97
CA ALA A 179 18.81 -20.81 -25.04
C ALA A 179 18.75 -22.15 -25.79
N ASP A 180 19.35 -22.22 -26.97
CA ASP A 180 19.48 -23.42 -27.81
C ASP A 180 18.20 -23.94 -28.52
N GLY A 181 17.73 -23.21 -29.53
CA GLY A 181 17.16 -23.73 -30.80
C GLY A 181 15.95 -24.69 -30.78
N ARG A 182 15.50 -25.16 -29.60
CA ARG A 182 14.43 -26.13 -29.41
C ARG A 182 13.37 -25.67 -28.40
N ASP A 183 13.70 -24.68 -27.56
CA ASP A 183 12.72 -24.06 -26.66
C ASP A 183 12.15 -22.79 -27.30
N GLN A 184 10.86 -22.52 -27.09
CA GLN A 184 10.26 -21.23 -27.44
C GLN A 184 10.52 -20.26 -26.29
N GLY A 185 10.78 -18.98 -26.58
CA GLY A 185 10.95 -17.98 -25.54
C GLY A 185 9.71 -17.92 -24.65
N ARG A 186 9.90 -17.84 -23.33
CA ARG A 186 8.79 -17.77 -22.36
C ARG A 186 8.70 -16.37 -21.79
N VAL A 187 7.48 -15.85 -21.67
CA VAL A 187 7.21 -14.58 -21.02
C VAL A 187 6.32 -14.82 -19.83
N HIS A 188 6.82 -14.52 -18.64
CA HIS A 188 6.07 -14.57 -17.40
C HIS A 188 5.42 -13.22 -17.19
N LEU A 189 4.11 -13.24 -16.97
CA LEU A 189 3.28 -12.07 -16.83
C LEU A 189 2.52 -12.15 -15.51
N SER A 190 2.75 -11.21 -14.60
CA SER A 190 1.89 -11.05 -13.42
C SER A 190 0.61 -10.34 -13.86
N ALA A 191 -0.53 -10.94 -13.56
CA ALA A 191 -1.85 -10.40 -13.87
C ALA A 191 -2.76 -10.55 -12.65
N PRO A 192 -2.77 -9.56 -11.73
CA PRO A 192 -3.62 -9.60 -10.54
C PRO A 192 -5.14 -9.58 -10.84
N GLY A 193 -5.53 -9.24 -12.08
CA GLY A 193 -6.92 -9.28 -12.55
C GLY A 193 -7.34 -10.61 -13.19
N LEU A 194 -6.46 -11.60 -13.23
CA LEU A 194 -6.72 -12.89 -13.83
C LEU A 194 -7.80 -13.65 -13.02
N ARG A 195 -8.79 -14.20 -13.72
CA ARG A 195 -9.82 -15.02 -13.07
C ARG A 195 -9.43 -16.50 -13.09
N PRO A 196 -9.53 -17.21 -11.96
CA PRO A 196 -9.29 -18.64 -11.95
C PRO A 196 -10.29 -19.35 -12.87
N GLY A 197 -9.78 -20.17 -13.79
CA GLY A 197 -10.57 -21.00 -14.70
C GLY A 197 -10.89 -20.38 -16.06
N LEU A 198 -10.51 -19.14 -16.34
CA LEU A 198 -10.62 -18.55 -17.68
C LEU A 198 -9.21 -18.32 -18.28
N LEU A 199 -8.96 -18.87 -19.48
CA LEU A 199 -7.72 -18.62 -20.19
C LEU A 199 -7.78 -17.24 -20.87
N PRO A 200 -6.87 -16.30 -20.56
CA PRO A 200 -6.85 -15.02 -21.23
C PRO A 200 -6.44 -15.19 -22.70
N LEU A 201 -7.00 -14.36 -23.58
CA LEU A 201 -6.61 -14.31 -24.97
C LEU A 201 -5.48 -13.29 -25.13
N VAL A 202 -4.31 -13.74 -25.56
CA VAL A 202 -3.16 -12.85 -25.79
C VAL A 202 -2.87 -12.75 -27.29
N ARG A 203 -2.69 -11.51 -27.78
CA ARG A 203 -2.32 -11.23 -29.17
C ARG A 203 -1.15 -10.27 -29.21
N ALA A 204 -0.08 -10.61 -29.92
CA ALA A 204 1.06 -9.73 -30.16
C ALA A 204 1.32 -9.63 -31.66
N ALA A 205 1.54 -8.39 -32.15
CA ALA A 205 1.66 -8.10 -33.58
C ALA A 205 0.49 -8.64 -34.42
N GLY A 206 -0.73 -8.61 -33.86
CA GLY A 206 -1.95 -9.11 -34.52
C GLY A 206 -2.11 -10.63 -34.52
N VAL A 207 -1.14 -11.39 -34.00
CA VAL A 207 -1.14 -12.86 -33.98
C VAL A 207 -1.32 -13.36 -32.55
N ALA A 208 -2.08 -14.46 -32.38
CA ALA A 208 -2.28 -15.07 -31.07
C ALA A 208 -0.95 -15.55 -30.46
N VAL A 209 -0.75 -15.27 -29.19
CA VAL A 209 0.37 -15.78 -28.38
C VAL A 209 -0.16 -16.93 -27.53
N PRO A 210 0.40 -18.15 -27.66
CA PRO A 210 0.01 -19.28 -26.82
C PRO A 210 0.20 -19.01 -25.33
N VAL A 211 -0.83 -19.33 -24.53
CA VAL A 211 -0.74 -19.39 -23.08
C VAL A 211 -0.35 -20.81 -22.67
N VAL A 212 0.80 -20.93 -22.01
CA VAL A 212 1.41 -22.22 -21.61
C VAL A 212 0.92 -22.64 -20.22
N ALA A 213 0.81 -21.68 -19.31
CA ALA A 213 0.36 -21.92 -17.94
C ALA A 213 -0.39 -20.69 -17.40
N VAL A 214 -1.32 -20.95 -16.49
CA VAL A 214 -2.08 -19.94 -15.77
C VAL A 214 -1.93 -20.26 -14.28
N GLU A 215 -1.41 -19.30 -13.55
CA GLU A 215 -1.14 -19.34 -12.11
C GLU A 215 -2.12 -18.39 -11.40
N GLU A 216 -2.14 -18.40 -10.06
CA GLU A 216 -3.14 -17.67 -9.27
C GLU A 216 -3.10 -16.14 -9.51
N ASP A 217 -1.90 -15.57 -9.72
CA ASP A 217 -1.69 -14.15 -10.00
C ASP A 217 -0.83 -13.91 -11.27
N GLY A 218 -0.76 -14.91 -12.17
CA GLY A 218 0.17 -14.86 -13.30
C GLY A 218 -0.15 -15.78 -14.48
N VAL A 219 0.50 -15.52 -15.61
CA VAL A 219 0.33 -16.25 -16.87
C VAL A 219 1.70 -16.42 -17.51
N VAL A 220 1.96 -17.62 -18.02
CA VAL A 220 3.16 -17.92 -18.82
C VAL A 220 2.76 -17.98 -20.29
N LEU A 221 3.42 -17.17 -21.10
CA LEU A 221 3.20 -17.06 -22.54
C LEU A 221 4.38 -17.69 -23.30
N ALA A 222 4.11 -18.26 -24.47
CA ALA A 222 5.13 -18.72 -25.42
C ALA A 222 5.08 -17.89 -26.71
N PRO A 223 5.55 -16.64 -26.71
CA PRO A 223 5.63 -15.84 -27.93
C PRO A 223 6.66 -16.37 -28.92
N LEU A 224 6.40 -16.13 -30.20
CA LEU A 224 7.37 -16.29 -31.27
C LEU A 224 8.51 -15.27 -31.11
N ALA A 225 9.68 -15.58 -31.66
CA ALA A 225 10.82 -14.66 -31.63
C ALA A 225 10.51 -13.28 -32.23
N THR A 226 9.60 -13.22 -33.22
CA THR A 226 9.14 -11.97 -33.86
C THR A 226 8.14 -11.17 -33.00
N GLN A 227 7.60 -11.76 -31.93
CA GLN A 227 6.64 -11.13 -31.03
C GLN A 227 7.30 -10.58 -29.75
N LEU A 228 8.52 -11.01 -29.44
CA LEU A 228 9.29 -10.45 -28.31
C LEU A 228 9.58 -8.96 -28.54
N GLY A 229 9.34 -8.14 -27.52
CA GLY A 229 9.45 -6.68 -27.62
C GLY A 229 8.32 -5.98 -28.37
N CYS A 230 7.33 -6.71 -28.90
CA CYS A 230 6.11 -6.10 -29.43
C CYS A 230 5.11 -5.79 -28.31
N GLU A 231 4.18 -4.88 -28.61
CA GLU A 231 3.00 -4.67 -27.78
C GLU A 231 2.04 -5.86 -27.94
N ALA A 232 1.64 -6.43 -26.80
CA ALA A 232 0.66 -7.49 -26.70
C ALA A 232 -0.63 -6.96 -26.07
N GLU A 233 -1.75 -7.34 -26.67
CA GLU A 233 -3.09 -7.16 -26.14
C GLU A 233 -3.47 -8.41 -25.34
N VAL A 234 -3.77 -8.23 -24.06
CA VAL A 234 -4.20 -9.26 -23.12
C VAL A 234 -5.66 -9.01 -22.80
N ASP A 235 -6.54 -9.89 -23.26
CA ASP A 235 -7.97 -9.87 -22.97
C ASP A 235 -8.29 -10.89 -21.88
N PHE A 236 -8.86 -10.41 -20.78
CA PHE A 236 -9.21 -11.20 -19.60
C PHE A 236 -10.64 -11.78 -19.67
N GLY A 237 -11.36 -11.56 -20.77
CA GLY A 237 -12.69 -12.12 -21.03
C GLY A 237 -13.86 -11.30 -20.46
N ASP A 238 -13.61 -10.12 -19.93
CA ASP A 238 -14.62 -9.17 -19.42
C ASP A 238 -14.76 -7.92 -20.29
N GLY A 239 -14.15 -7.92 -21.48
CA GLY A 239 -14.10 -6.79 -22.40
C GLY A 239 -13.07 -5.72 -22.02
N GLN A 240 -12.31 -5.91 -20.94
CA GLN A 240 -11.14 -5.08 -20.65
C GLN A 240 -9.90 -5.70 -21.29
N VAL A 241 -9.29 -4.92 -22.18
CA VAL A 241 -8.03 -5.30 -22.83
C VAL A 241 -6.92 -4.49 -22.17
N ALA A 242 -5.85 -5.16 -21.78
CA ALA A 242 -4.63 -4.51 -21.35
C ALA A 242 -3.56 -4.61 -22.44
N ARG A 243 -2.83 -3.52 -22.66
CA ARG A 243 -1.69 -3.48 -23.59
C ARG A 243 -0.40 -3.51 -22.82
N VAL A 244 0.48 -4.46 -23.14
CA VAL A 244 1.76 -4.64 -22.46
C VAL A 244 2.84 -5.01 -23.46
N GLU A 245 3.99 -4.35 -23.39
CA GLU A 245 5.14 -4.71 -24.21
C GLU A 245 5.77 -6.00 -23.66
N LEU A 246 5.98 -7.01 -24.52
CA LEU A 246 6.58 -8.31 -24.16
C LEU A 246 8.09 -8.19 -23.93
N ARG A 247 8.46 -7.38 -22.96
CA ARG A 247 9.83 -7.07 -22.55
C ARG A 247 9.89 -7.00 -21.03
N GLU A 248 10.97 -7.51 -20.46
CA GLU A 248 11.16 -7.58 -19.01
C GLU A 248 10.98 -6.21 -18.33
N GLY A 249 10.20 -6.19 -17.24
CA GLY A 249 9.97 -5.00 -16.41
C GLY A 249 8.92 -4.03 -16.95
N ARG A 250 8.22 -4.35 -18.05
CA ARG A 250 7.19 -3.47 -18.62
C ARG A 250 5.84 -3.66 -17.93
N ILE A 251 5.23 -2.52 -17.62
CA ILE A 251 3.90 -2.43 -17.00
C ILE A 251 2.88 -2.17 -18.10
N GLY A 252 1.82 -2.97 -18.12
CA GLY A 252 0.73 -2.81 -19.05
C GLY A 252 -0.18 -1.63 -18.71
N GLN A 253 -0.94 -1.19 -19.70
CA GLN A 253 -1.96 -0.15 -19.56
C GLN A 253 -3.31 -0.73 -19.93
N TRP A 254 -4.31 -0.51 -19.09
CA TRP A 254 -5.69 -0.82 -19.43
C TRP A 254 -6.15 0.10 -20.56
N SER A 255 -6.56 -0.49 -21.68
CA SER A 255 -7.38 0.20 -22.67
C SER A 255 -8.84 0.00 -22.30
N ALA A 256 -9.58 1.10 -22.20
CA ALA A 256 -11.03 1.02 -22.19
C ALA A 256 -11.51 0.55 -23.59
N PRO A 257 -12.61 -0.23 -23.66
CA PRO A 257 -13.26 -0.53 -24.93
C PRO A 257 -13.74 0.73 -25.65
#